data_AF-A0A397FQ53-F1
#
_entry.id   AF-A0A397FQ53-F1
#
_cell.length_a   1.000
_cell.length_b   1.000
_cell.length_c   1.000
_cell.angle_alpha   90.00
_cell.angle_beta   90.00
_cell.angle_gamma   90.00
#
_symmetry.space_group_name_H-M   'P 1'
#
loop_
_entity.id
_entity.type
_entity.pdbx_description
1 polymer ?
#
loop_
_entity_poly.entity_id
_entity_poly.type
_entity_poly.pdbx_seq_one_letter_code
_entity_poly.pdbx_strand_id
1 'polypeptide(L)'
;MVNAQEWLNEKFPTKESKLNLQELSFTANRERAFYDSKWTTKKQNFFLPEADLEGALELKDFVNLEAFQFHGSEKLTSLKIVNCPKIKSLNVYQNTSLQKIEGLEALTQLVHFCADNSPKETNYQQQIQQKEEQIQAKQTEINRLNEAKNQAVTNLNNTITNLNQQIENLKRTKQEDENKLNQEFTNLRIQKKSSEQTLNQTITDLRQEITQLTNTSQKEKNDLTKQLTKAKQTNQSLQNKNQTLTETNVELKQNKEKANQLEQNLTNLQTTLQEKSTSLTNTLQSLQDLQKENQTFTQTKETQTQRILALEADKQDLIKQITQAKQKHQNHLTKEKSLLQKEIKLIKEALYE
;
A
#
# COMPACT_ATOMS: atom_id res chain seq x y z
N MET A 1 37.01 125.44 -32.97
CA MET A 1 37.04 124.23 -32.11
C MET A 1 38.45 124.12 -31.58
N VAL A 2 38.59 123.74 -30.31
CA VAL A 2 39.91 123.66 -29.66
C VAL A 2 40.06 122.27 -29.09
N ASN A 3 41.19 121.61 -29.34
CA ASN A 3 41.47 120.33 -28.72
C ASN A 3 41.51 120.49 -27.19
N ALA A 4 40.79 119.64 -26.47
CA ALA A 4 40.65 119.74 -25.01
C ALA A 4 42.01 119.70 -24.29
N GLN A 5 42.92 118.85 -24.77
CA GLN A 5 44.25 118.71 -24.17
C GLN A 5 45.16 119.90 -24.49
N GLU A 6 45.16 120.38 -25.73
CA GLU A 6 45.93 121.56 -26.13
C GLU A 6 45.52 122.77 -25.32
N TRP A 7 44.21 122.98 -25.17
CA TRP A 7 43.67 124.05 -24.33
C TRP A 7 44.15 123.93 -22.87
N LEU A 8 44.09 122.73 -22.29
CA LEU A 8 44.51 122.50 -20.90
C LEU A 8 46.00 122.80 -20.72
N ASN A 9 46.82 122.42 -21.70
CA ASN A 9 48.26 122.68 -21.70
C ASN A 9 48.58 124.17 -21.87
N GLU A 10 47.81 124.91 -22.68
CA GLU A 10 47.97 126.36 -22.84
C GLU A 10 47.63 127.12 -21.55
N LYS A 11 46.53 126.75 -20.87
CA LYS A 11 46.10 127.44 -19.64
C LYS A 11 46.91 127.04 -18.41
N PHE A 12 47.39 125.81 -18.37
CA PHE A 12 48.15 125.28 -17.25
C PHE A 12 49.50 124.66 -17.71
N PRO A 13 50.42 125.48 -18.25
CA PRO A 13 51.64 125.00 -18.90
C PRO A 13 52.70 124.48 -17.92
N THR A 14 52.62 124.83 -16.63
CA THR A 14 53.62 124.48 -15.62
C THR A 14 53.02 123.71 -14.44
N LYS A 15 53.84 122.94 -13.73
CA LYS A 15 53.42 122.28 -12.47
C LYS A 15 52.89 123.29 -11.45
N GLU A 16 53.49 124.47 -11.38
CA GLU A 16 53.08 125.55 -10.46
C GLU A 16 51.68 126.10 -10.79
N SER A 17 51.35 126.25 -12.08
CA SER A 17 50.01 126.68 -12.52
C SER A 17 48.91 125.71 -12.11
N LYS A 18 49.23 124.41 -11.98
CA LYS A 18 48.32 123.35 -11.54
C LYS A 18 48.25 123.22 -10.02
N LEU A 19 49.35 123.53 -9.31
CA LEU A 19 49.51 123.28 -7.89
C LEU A 19 48.47 124.01 -7.02
N ASN A 20 48.08 125.22 -7.42
CA ASN A 20 47.16 126.04 -6.63
C ASN A 20 45.68 125.85 -7.00
N LEU A 21 45.37 124.99 -7.97
CA LEU A 21 44.01 124.80 -8.48
C LEU A 21 43.24 123.78 -7.62
N GLN A 22 42.16 124.25 -6.97
CA GLN A 22 41.29 123.39 -6.16
C GLN A 22 40.01 122.99 -6.89
N GLU A 23 39.54 123.81 -7.83
CA GLU A 23 38.37 123.49 -8.64
C GLU A 23 38.58 123.95 -10.08
N LEU A 24 38.18 123.10 -11.02
CA LEU A 24 38.26 123.34 -12.45
C LEU A 24 36.90 123.00 -13.06
N SER A 25 36.26 124.02 -13.63
CA SER A 25 34.95 123.87 -14.24
C SER A 25 34.95 124.36 -15.69
N PHE A 26 34.39 123.54 -16.57
CA PHE A 26 34.10 123.82 -17.96
C PHE A 26 32.60 123.76 -18.17
N THR A 27 32.06 124.82 -18.76
CA THR A 27 30.67 124.82 -19.21
C THR A 27 30.58 125.39 -20.62
N ALA A 28 30.03 124.58 -21.53
CA ALA A 28 29.82 124.94 -22.92
C ALA A 28 28.55 125.81 -23.12
N ASN A 29 27.65 125.90 -22.12
CA ASN A 29 26.35 126.56 -22.28
C ASN A 29 26.15 127.75 -21.32
N ARG A 30 25.80 128.93 -21.86
CA ARG A 30 25.79 130.24 -21.17
C ARG A 30 24.64 130.38 -20.17
N GLU A 31 23.56 129.63 -20.35
CA GLU A 31 22.32 129.76 -19.58
C GLU A 31 22.33 129.08 -18.20
N ARG A 32 23.39 128.33 -17.85
CA ARG A 32 23.51 127.61 -16.55
C ARG A 32 24.84 127.83 -15.84
N ALA A 33 25.49 128.97 -16.04
CA ALA A 33 26.54 129.38 -15.11
C ALA A 33 25.87 129.77 -13.79
N PHE A 34 25.75 128.82 -12.85
CA PHE A 34 25.37 129.11 -11.48
C PHE A 34 26.49 129.94 -10.83
N TYR A 35 26.43 131.26 -11.00
CA TYR A 35 27.23 132.22 -10.25
C TYR A 35 26.64 132.33 -8.84
N ASP A 36 27.00 131.40 -7.96
CA ASP A 36 26.97 131.72 -6.54
C ASP A 36 28.24 132.54 -6.25
N SER A 37 28.09 133.70 -5.61
CA SER A 37 29.12 134.74 -5.46
C SER A 37 29.80 134.72 -4.09
N LYS A 38 29.73 133.59 -3.36
CA LYS A 38 30.45 133.37 -2.10
C LYS A 38 31.47 132.25 -2.20
N TRP A 39 32.51 132.43 -3.00
CA TRP A 39 33.55 131.41 -3.17
C TRP A 39 34.94 132.03 -3.18
N THR A 40 35.86 131.35 -2.49
CA THR A 40 37.21 131.81 -2.15
C THR A 40 38.10 132.05 -3.38
N THR A 41 39.17 132.81 -3.18
CA THR A 41 40.09 133.39 -4.18
C THR A 41 40.88 132.40 -5.07
N LYS A 42 40.54 131.09 -5.13
CA LYS A 42 41.37 130.04 -5.79
C LYS A 42 40.61 129.10 -6.76
N LYS A 43 39.43 129.50 -7.27
CA LYS A 43 38.67 128.74 -8.28
C LYS A 43 38.92 129.27 -9.68
N GLN A 44 39.05 128.39 -10.68
CA GLN A 44 39.06 128.77 -12.09
C GLN A 44 37.84 128.17 -12.80
N ASN A 45 36.90 129.02 -13.16
CA ASN A 45 35.74 128.65 -13.95
C ASN A 45 35.92 129.17 -15.37
N PHE A 46 35.92 128.27 -16.33
CA PHE A 46 36.05 128.62 -17.73
C PHE A 46 34.70 128.51 -18.40
N PHE A 47 34.17 129.68 -18.73
CA PHE A 47 33.08 129.78 -19.67
C PHE A 47 33.65 129.63 -21.08
N LEU A 48 33.09 128.74 -21.88
CA LEU A 48 33.52 128.50 -23.27
C LEU A 48 32.43 129.00 -24.23
N PRO A 49 32.31 130.33 -24.48
CA PRO A 49 31.51 130.81 -25.59
C PRO A 49 32.21 130.42 -26.89
N GLU A 50 31.49 129.76 -27.80
CA GLU A 50 31.86 129.63 -29.23
C GLU A 50 33.04 128.69 -29.56
N ALA A 51 33.68 128.06 -28.56
CA ALA A 51 34.69 127.03 -28.77
C ALA A 51 34.43 125.79 -27.90
N ASP A 52 33.71 124.81 -28.43
CA ASP A 52 33.65 123.47 -27.84
C ASP A 52 35.06 122.87 -27.76
N LEU A 53 35.37 122.32 -26.59
CA LEU A 53 36.54 121.45 -26.41
C LEU A 53 36.23 120.07 -26.96
N GLU A 54 37.11 119.57 -27.83
CA GLU A 54 36.93 118.29 -28.52
C GLU A 54 38.07 117.31 -28.26
N GLY A 55 37.81 116.03 -28.55
CA GLY A 55 38.80 114.96 -28.49
C GLY A 55 39.02 114.39 -27.09
N ALA A 56 40.24 113.97 -26.81
CA ALA A 56 40.62 113.36 -25.54
C ALA A 56 41.17 114.41 -24.57
N LEU A 57 40.83 114.27 -23.28
CA LEU A 57 41.35 115.09 -22.19
C LEU A 57 42.04 114.22 -21.15
N GLU A 58 43.30 114.50 -20.87
CA GLU A 58 44.08 113.92 -19.78
C GLU A 58 44.30 114.97 -18.68
N LEU A 59 43.57 114.80 -17.57
CA LEU A 59 43.73 115.58 -16.37
C LEU A 59 44.90 115.01 -15.56
N LYS A 60 46.09 115.60 -15.75
CA LYS A 60 47.34 115.09 -15.18
C LYS A 60 48.02 116.06 -14.21
N ASP A 61 48.41 115.53 -13.05
CA ASP A 61 49.20 116.19 -11.99
C ASP A 61 48.51 117.39 -11.32
N PHE A 62 47.17 117.40 -11.29
CA PHE A 62 46.39 118.38 -10.53
C PHE A 62 46.23 117.91 -9.07
N VAL A 63 47.35 117.90 -8.34
CA VAL A 63 47.47 117.25 -7.01
C VAL A 63 46.58 117.83 -5.91
N ASN A 64 46.12 119.08 -6.07
CA ASN A 64 45.25 119.78 -5.12
C ASN A 64 43.81 119.95 -5.60
N LEU A 65 43.46 119.40 -6.77
CA LEU A 65 42.12 119.53 -7.33
C LEU A 65 41.13 118.66 -6.56
N GLU A 66 40.07 119.29 -6.06
CA GLU A 66 39.00 118.68 -5.27
C GLU A 66 37.72 118.49 -6.08
N ALA A 67 37.46 119.37 -7.05
CA ALA A 67 36.31 119.25 -7.94
C ALA A 67 36.71 119.44 -9.40
N PHE A 68 36.30 118.49 -10.25
CA PHE A 68 36.38 118.60 -11.69
C PHE A 68 34.98 118.55 -12.29
N GLN A 69 34.66 119.57 -13.06
CA GLN A 69 33.37 119.78 -13.66
C GLN A 69 33.55 120.01 -15.15
N PHE A 70 32.94 119.18 -15.98
CA PHE A 70 33.01 119.33 -17.42
C PHE A 70 31.66 118.99 -18.01
N HIS A 71 30.89 120.01 -18.36
CA HIS A 71 29.48 119.84 -18.68
C HIS A 71 29.17 120.28 -20.11
N GLY A 72 28.40 119.45 -20.80
CA GLY A 72 27.71 119.84 -22.04
C GLY A 72 28.57 119.89 -23.29
N SER A 73 29.72 119.20 -23.37
CA SER A 73 30.43 119.07 -24.65
C SER A 73 29.87 117.93 -25.47
N GLU A 74 29.51 118.23 -26.71
CA GLU A 74 29.10 117.21 -27.67
C GLU A 74 30.28 116.48 -28.31
N LYS A 75 31.53 116.86 -28.01
CA LYS A 75 32.72 116.45 -28.76
C LYS A 75 33.88 115.90 -27.93
N LEU A 76 33.77 115.95 -26.61
CA LEU A 76 34.71 115.25 -25.74
C LEU A 76 34.50 113.73 -25.89
N THR A 77 35.52 112.99 -26.30
CA THR A 77 35.43 111.56 -26.58
C THR A 77 35.96 110.68 -25.46
N SER A 78 36.94 111.17 -24.69
CA SER A 78 37.50 110.44 -23.55
C SER A 78 38.07 111.37 -22.49
N LEU A 79 37.94 110.96 -21.22
CA LEU A 79 38.58 111.58 -20.07
C LEU A 79 39.52 110.59 -19.38
N LYS A 80 40.76 110.98 -19.14
CA LYS A 80 41.72 110.20 -18.36
C LYS A 80 42.21 111.02 -17.19
N ILE A 81 42.18 110.46 -15.98
CA ILE A 81 42.58 111.14 -14.76
C ILE A 81 43.86 110.49 -14.24
N VAL A 82 44.92 111.29 -14.08
CA VAL A 82 46.24 110.81 -13.67
C VAL A 82 46.78 111.70 -12.56
N ASN A 83 47.10 111.10 -11.41
CA ASN A 83 47.71 111.80 -10.27
C ASN A 83 46.90 113.05 -9.81
N CYS A 84 45.60 112.87 -9.60
CA CYS A 84 44.69 113.88 -9.05
C CYS A 84 44.01 113.35 -7.75
N PRO A 85 44.80 113.04 -6.69
CA PRO A 85 44.34 112.23 -5.55
C PRO A 85 43.31 112.90 -4.63
N LYS A 86 43.10 114.22 -4.76
CA LYS A 86 42.17 114.97 -3.89
C LYS A 86 40.79 115.17 -4.49
N ILE A 87 40.51 114.65 -5.70
CA ILE A 87 39.20 114.82 -6.33
C ILE A 87 38.14 114.12 -5.48
N LYS A 88 37.17 114.92 -5.02
CA LYS A 88 35.98 114.53 -4.26
C LYS A 88 34.72 114.57 -5.11
N SER A 89 34.69 115.44 -6.11
CA SER A 89 33.56 115.59 -7.03
C SER A 89 34.04 115.52 -8.48
N LEU A 90 33.49 114.59 -9.24
CA LEU A 90 33.74 114.42 -10.67
C LEU A 90 32.41 114.43 -11.42
N ASN A 91 32.13 115.55 -12.09
CA ASN A 91 30.89 115.72 -12.86
C ASN A 91 31.22 115.91 -14.34
N VAL A 92 30.80 114.95 -15.14
CA VAL A 92 31.00 114.90 -16.60
C VAL A 92 29.70 114.55 -17.33
N TYR A 93 28.57 115.01 -16.79
CA TYR A 93 27.25 114.77 -17.39
C TYR A 93 27.03 115.58 -18.67
N GLN A 94 26.08 115.12 -19.49
CA GLN A 94 25.74 115.76 -20.78
C GLN A 94 26.90 115.84 -21.77
N ASN A 95 27.91 114.97 -21.65
CA ASN A 95 28.92 114.79 -22.69
C ASN A 95 28.51 113.63 -23.60
N THR A 96 27.67 113.90 -24.60
CA THR A 96 27.01 112.87 -25.43
C THR A 96 27.98 112.00 -26.24
N SER A 97 29.18 112.51 -26.55
CA SER A 97 30.23 111.77 -27.25
C SER A 97 31.25 111.09 -26.34
N LEU A 98 31.15 111.23 -25.01
CA LEU A 98 32.11 110.68 -24.07
C LEU A 98 31.98 109.15 -24.02
N GLN A 99 32.96 108.45 -24.58
CA GLN A 99 32.94 106.98 -24.71
C GLN A 99 33.69 106.25 -23.59
N LYS A 100 34.57 106.97 -22.89
CA LYS A 100 35.57 106.37 -22.00
C LYS A 100 35.99 107.34 -20.89
N ILE A 101 35.98 106.84 -19.65
CA ILE A 101 36.57 107.51 -18.49
C ILE A 101 37.57 106.54 -17.86
N GLU A 102 38.83 106.94 -17.71
CA GLU A 102 39.91 106.15 -17.11
C GLU A 102 40.49 106.82 -15.87
N GLY A 103 41.02 106.01 -14.94
CA GLY A 103 41.67 106.51 -13.73
C GLY A 103 40.72 106.79 -12.56
N LEU A 104 39.46 106.34 -12.64
CA LEU A 104 38.49 106.45 -11.54
C LEU A 104 38.94 105.67 -10.31
N GLU A 105 39.62 104.54 -10.51
CA GLU A 105 40.19 103.69 -9.46
C GLU A 105 41.23 104.41 -8.59
N ALA A 106 41.86 105.47 -9.10
CA ALA A 106 42.84 106.28 -8.37
C ALA A 106 42.19 107.38 -7.50
N LEU A 107 40.88 107.60 -7.62
CA LEU A 107 40.15 108.66 -6.92
C LEU A 107 39.55 108.17 -5.60
N THR A 108 40.41 107.86 -4.63
CA THR A 108 39.99 107.29 -3.34
C THR A 108 39.14 108.21 -2.45
N GLN A 109 39.10 109.51 -2.76
CA GLN A 109 38.30 110.52 -2.04
C GLN A 109 37.00 110.89 -2.75
N LEU A 110 36.67 110.23 -3.87
CA LEU A 110 35.51 110.55 -4.69
C LEU A 110 34.21 110.25 -3.91
N VAL A 111 33.44 111.30 -3.61
CA VAL A 111 32.14 111.22 -2.92
C VAL A 111 30.97 111.53 -3.85
N HIS A 112 31.22 112.21 -4.96
CA HIS A 112 30.20 112.55 -5.94
C HIS A 112 30.71 112.29 -7.36
N PHE A 113 30.03 111.40 -8.09
CA PHE A 113 30.32 111.09 -9.48
C PHE A 113 29.03 111.15 -10.29
N CYS A 114 29.04 111.92 -11.38
CA CYS A 114 27.91 112.02 -12.31
C CYS A 114 28.43 112.03 -13.75
N ALA A 115 27.96 111.08 -14.57
CA ALA A 115 28.35 110.92 -15.98
C ALA A 115 27.13 110.65 -16.89
N ASP A 116 25.98 111.23 -16.54
CA ASP A 116 24.68 110.87 -17.13
C ASP A 116 24.61 111.17 -18.64
N ASN A 117 24.08 110.19 -19.40
CA ASN A 117 23.90 110.10 -20.87
C ASN A 117 24.98 109.38 -21.74
N SER A 118 25.36 108.13 -21.45
CA SER A 118 26.09 107.29 -22.43
C SER A 118 25.17 106.21 -23.06
N PRO A 119 25.04 106.11 -24.41
CA PRO A 119 24.20 105.11 -25.09
C PRO A 119 24.49 103.63 -24.78
N LYS A 120 25.62 103.32 -24.14
CA LYS A 120 26.03 101.95 -23.79
C LYS A 120 25.26 101.39 -22.60
N GLU A 121 24.82 102.24 -21.67
CA GLU A 121 24.10 101.81 -20.46
C GLU A 121 22.76 101.16 -20.82
N THR A 122 22.01 101.76 -21.75
CA THR A 122 20.74 101.21 -22.25
C THR A 122 20.91 99.84 -22.90
N ASN A 123 22.01 99.62 -23.63
CA ASN A 123 22.28 98.33 -24.29
C ASN A 123 22.55 97.22 -23.27
N TYR A 124 23.34 97.49 -22.22
CA TYR A 124 23.59 96.52 -21.16
C TYR A 124 22.34 96.20 -20.35
N GLN A 125 21.50 97.19 -20.04
CA GLN A 125 20.21 97.00 -19.37
C GLN A 125 19.29 96.04 -20.16
N GLN A 126 19.18 96.23 -21.48
CA GLN A 126 18.39 95.32 -22.34
C GLN A 126 18.95 93.89 -22.37
N GLN A 127 20.27 93.72 -22.43
CA GLN A 127 20.88 92.38 -22.39
C GLN A 127 20.67 91.67 -21.05
N ILE A 128 20.69 92.41 -19.94
CA ILE A 128 20.40 91.86 -18.60
C ILE A 128 18.96 91.36 -18.56
N GLN A 129 18.00 92.18 -18.98
CA GLN A 129 16.58 91.82 -18.99
C GLN A 129 16.32 90.55 -19.82
N GLN A 130 16.91 90.45 -21.02
CA GLN A 130 16.77 89.26 -21.86
C GLN A 130 17.35 87.99 -21.21
N LYS A 131 18.48 88.11 -20.49
CA LYS A 131 19.07 86.97 -19.77
C LYS A 131 18.24 86.58 -18.54
N GLU A 132 17.65 87.55 -17.84
CA GLU A 132 16.75 87.29 -16.72
C GLU A 132 15.49 86.52 -17.16
N GLU A 133 14.89 86.90 -18.28
CA GLU A 133 13.75 86.17 -18.88
C GLU A 133 14.12 84.73 -19.25
N GLN A 134 15.31 84.51 -19.84
CA GLN A 134 15.80 83.16 -20.16
C GLN A 134 16.05 82.32 -18.90
N ILE A 135 16.57 82.92 -17.82
CA ILE A 135 16.77 82.24 -16.54
C ILE A 135 15.42 81.82 -15.96
N GLN A 136 14.42 82.71 -15.97
CA GLN A 136 13.08 82.39 -15.49
C GLN A 136 12.44 81.24 -16.28
N ALA A 137 12.52 81.27 -17.61
CA ALA A 137 11.98 80.20 -18.46
C ALA A 137 12.63 78.85 -18.16
N LYS A 138 13.97 78.81 -18.02
CA LYS A 138 14.69 77.58 -17.65
C LYS A 138 14.33 77.10 -16.25
N GLN A 139 14.13 78.01 -15.30
CA GLN A 139 13.72 77.66 -13.95
C GLN A 139 12.33 77.02 -13.92
N THR A 140 11.37 77.54 -14.69
CA THR A 140 10.04 76.93 -14.83
C THR A 140 10.13 75.52 -15.43
N GLU A 141 10.97 75.32 -16.43
CA GLU A 141 11.14 74.00 -17.05
C GLU A 141 11.77 72.98 -16.09
N ILE A 142 12.79 73.39 -15.31
CA ILE A 142 13.38 72.54 -14.27
C ILE A 142 12.31 72.10 -13.25
N ASN A 143 11.43 73.01 -12.84
CA ASN A 143 10.36 72.69 -11.89
C ASN A 143 9.39 71.65 -12.46
N ARG A 144 8.95 71.82 -13.73
CA ARG A 144 8.09 70.84 -14.41
C ARG A 144 8.73 69.46 -14.52
N LEU A 145 10.00 69.41 -14.91
CA LEU A 145 10.73 68.14 -15.02
C LEU A 145 10.89 67.45 -13.66
N ASN A 146 11.11 68.22 -12.60
CA ASN A 146 11.18 67.69 -11.23
C ASN A 146 9.83 67.12 -10.76
N GLU A 147 8.72 67.81 -11.03
CA GLU A 147 7.37 67.32 -10.73
C GLU A 147 7.06 66.02 -11.48
N ALA A 148 7.32 65.98 -12.79
CA ALA A 148 7.14 64.79 -13.62
C ALA A 148 8.00 63.61 -13.12
N LYS A 149 9.26 63.88 -12.76
CA LYS A 149 10.14 62.88 -12.16
C LYS A 149 9.60 62.35 -10.83
N ASN A 150 9.13 63.22 -9.94
CA ASN A 150 8.59 62.81 -8.64
C ASN A 150 7.32 61.96 -8.79
N GLN A 151 6.46 62.30 -9.76
CA GLN A 151 5.28 61.51 -10.08
C GLN A 151 5.66 60.12 -10.63
N ALA A 152 6.64 60.06 -11.54
CA ALA A 152 7.15 58.80 -12.07
C ALA A 152 7.74 57.90 -10.96
N VAL A 153 8.54 58.47 -10.06
CA VAL A 153 9.09 57.75 -8.90
C VAL A 153 7.98 57.21 -7.99
N THR A 154 6.93 58.00 -7.76
CA THR A 154 5.78 57.58 -6.94
C THR A 154 5.05 56.40 -7.58
N ASN A 155 4.81 56.45 -8.89
CA ASN A 155 4.15 55.36 -9.63
C ASN A 155 4.99 54.08 -9.63
N LEU A 156 6.31 54.20 -9.79
CA LEU A 156 7.23 53.06 -9.70
C LEU A 156 7.23 52.45 -8.31
N ASN A 157 7.27 53.27 -7.25
CA ASN A 157 7.23 52.78 -5.87
C ASN A 157 5.94 52.03 -5.55
N ASN A 158 4.79 52.52 -6.04
CA ASN A 158 3.51 51.82 -5.89
C ASN A 158 3.52 50.47 -6.62
N THR A 159 4.10 50.42 -7.82
CA THR A 159 4.24 49.18 -8.60
C THR A 159 5.14 48.18 -7.88
N ILE A 160 6.29 48.63 -7.37
CA ILE A 160 7.23 47.81 -6.58
C ILE A 160 6.53 47.26 -5.34
N THR A 161 5.78 48.09 -4.63
CA THR A 161 5.04 47.67 -3.42
C THR A 161 4.03 46.58 -3.74
N ASN A 162 3.26 46.73 -4.82
CA ASN A 162 2.29 45.74 -5.25
C ASN A 162 2.96 44.42 -5.67
N LEU A 163 4.03 44.50 -6.48
CA LEU A 163 4.80 43.32 -6.88
C LEU A 163 5.39 42.58 -5.68
N ASN A 164 5.92 43.30 -4.69
CA ASN A 164 6.43 42.70 -3.46
C ASN A 164 5.32 41.99 -2.68
N GLN A 165 4.12 42.58 -2.60
CA GLN A 165 2.98 41.92 -1.97
C GLN A 165 2.55 40.64 -2.71
N GLN A 166 2.57 40.66 -4.04
CA GLN A 166 2.30 39.46 -4.86
C GLN A 166 3.36 38.38 -4.63
N ILE A 167 4.64 38.74 -4.55
CA ILE A 167 5.74 37.81 -4.26
C ILE A 167 5.55 37.16 -2.89
N GLU A 168 5.23 37.92 -1.85
CA GLU A 168 5.01 37.37 -0.52
C GLU A 168 3.77 36.45 -0.46
N ASN A 169 2.70 36.81 -1.15
CA ASN A 169 1.53 35.93 -1.29
C ASN A 169 1.90 34.61 -1.98
N LEU A 170 2.66 34.65 -3.08
CA LEU A 170 3.11 33.45 -3.79
C LEU A 170 4.04 32.59 -2.93
N LYS A 171 4.95 33.19 -2.16
CA LYS A 171 5.79 32.45 -1.20
C LYS A 171 4.95 31.73 -0.16
N ARG A 172 3.94 32.39 0.41
CA ARG A 172 3.03 31.77 1.38
C ARG A 172 2.26 30.61 0.77
N THR A 173 1.63 30.81 -0.39
CA THR A 173 0.87 29.75 -1.07
C THR A 173 1.76 28.56 -1.41
N LYS A 174 2.97 28.79 -1.92
CA LYS A 174 3.94 27.71 -2.17
C LYS A 174 4.23 26.90 -0.90
N GLN A 175 4.47 27.57 0.23
CA GLN A 175 4.73 26.90 1.49
C GLN A 175 3.52 26.08 1.99
N GLU A 176 2.32 26.62 1.84
CA GLU A 176 1.07 25.94 2.20
C GLU A 176 0.86 24.67 1.34
N ASP A 177 1.09 24.76 0.04
CA ASP A 177 0.96 23.63 -0.88
C ASP A 177 2.03 22.55 -0.61
N GLU A 178 3.27 22.95 -0.32
CA GLU A 178 4.34 22.03 0.07
C GLU A 178 4.00 21.29 1.37
N ASN A 179 3.44 22.00 2.36
CA ASN A 179 3.00 21.41 3.61
C ASN A 179 1.84 20.42 3.41
N LYS A 180 0.83 20.77 2.59
CA LYS A 180 -0.28 19.86 2.25
C LYS A 180 0.22 18.61 1.55
N LEU A 181 1.09 18.76 0.56
CA LEU A 181 1.64 17.65 -0.19
C LEU A 181 2.45 16.71 0.73
N ASN A 182 3.28 17.26 1.61
CA ASN A 182 4.03 16.48 2.60
C ASN A 182 3.10 15.73 3.57
N GLN A 183 1.99 16.34 3.97
CA GLN A 183 0.98 15.70 4.81
C GLN A 183 0.28 14.55 4.07
N GLU A 184 -0.12 14.74 2.81
CA GLU A 184 -0.72 13.69 1.98
C GLU A 184 0.24 12.51 1.78
N PHE A 185 1.52 12.77 1.48
CA PHE A 185 2.53 11.71 1.38
C PHE A 185 2.72 10.94 2.68
N THR A 186 2.71 11.64 3.81
CA THR A 186 2.82 11.02 5.13
C THR A 186 1.62 10.12 5.40
N ASN A 187 0.40 10.59 5.13
CA ASN A 187 -0.83 9.83 5.29
C ASN A 187 -0.84 8.59 4.40
N LEU A 188 -0.48 8.71 3.12
CA LEU A 188 -0.37 7.59 2.19
C LEU A 188 0.66 6.55 2.65
N ARG A 189 1.80 7.01 3.17
CA ARG A 189 2.84 6.11 3.71
C ARG A 189 2.34 5.34 4.92
N ILE A 190 1.62 5.99 5.83
CA ILE A 190 1.02 5.33 7.01
C ILE A 190 -0.05 4.32 6.57
N GLN A 191 -0.94 4.72 5.67
CA GLN A 191 -2.00 3.85 5.14
C GLN A 191 -1.41 2.61 4.47
N LYS A 192 -0.43 2.80 3.57
CA LYS A 192 0.28 1.70 2.91
C LYS A 192 0.88 0.73 3.93
N LYS A 193 1.60 1.24 4.92
CA LYS A 193 2.24 0.41 5.96
C LYS A 193 1.20 -0.38 6.77
N SER A 194 0.08 0.25 7.12
CA SER A 194 -1.02 -0.42 7.83
C SER A 194 -1.63 -1.54 6.98
N SER A 195 -1.94 -1.26 5.71
CA SER A 195 -2.47 -2.27 4.77
C SER A 195 -1.49 -3.43 4.55
N GLU A 196 -0.20 -3.15 4.38
CA GLU A 196 0.84 -4.18 4.27
C GLU A 196 0.91 -5.05 5.54
N GLN A 197 0.80 -4.44 6.72
CA GLN A 197 0.80 -5.17 7.98
C GLN A 197 -0.42 -6.09 8.10
N THR A 198 -1.62 -5.60 7.76
CA THR A 198 -2.84 -6.41 7.74
C THR A 198 -2.73 -7.57 6.75
N LEU A 199 -2.26 -7.31 5.52
CA LEU A 199 -2.07 -8.35 4.51
C LEU A 199 -1.08 -9.42 4.96
N ASN A 200 0.06 -9.02 5.54
CA ASN A 200 1.06 -9.95 6.06
C ASN A 200 0.50 -10.80 7.21
N GLN A 201 -0.33 -10.22 8.07
CA GLN A 201 -1.02 -10.96 9.13
C GLN A 201 -1.98 -12.00 8.53
N THR A 202 -2.85 -11.59 7.59
CA THR A 202 -3.78 -12.51 6.92
C THR A 202 -3.05 -13.64 6.20
N ILE A 203 -1.94 -13.35 5.52
CA ILE A 203 -1.09 -14.38 4.88
C ILE A 203 -0.54 -15.35 5.92
N THR A 204 -0.12 -14.86 7.08
CA THR A 204 0.40 -15.69 8.18
C THR A 204 -0.69 -16.61 8.73
N ASP A 205 -1.89 -16.07 8.97
CA ASP A 205 -3.04 -16.82 9.49
C ASP A 205 -3.47 -17.91 8.51
N LEU A 206 -3.59 -17.58 7.21
CA LEU A 206 -3.91 -18.56 6.16
C LEU A 206 -2.85 -19.66 6.05
N ARG A 207 -1.56 -19.34 6.18
CA ARG A 207 -0.49 -20.35 6.20
C ARG A 207 -0.61 -21.30 7.39
N GLN A 208 -1.01 -20.79 8.55
CA GLN A 208 -1.26 -21.62 9.74
C GLN A 208 -2.47 -22.54 9.51
N GLU A 209 -3.57 -22.02 8.97
CA GLU A 209 -4.77 -22.79 8.66
C GLU A 209 -4.47 -23.91 7.64
N ILE A 210 -3.77 -23.60 6.55
CA ILE A 210 -3.33 -24.60 5.56
C ILE A 210 -2.47 -25.69 6.23
N THR A 211 -1.57 -25.31 7.13
CA THR A 211 -0.72 -26.27 7.86
C THR A 211 -1.56 -27.19 8.74
N GLN A 212 -2.54 -26.64 9.47
CA GLN A 212 -3.45 -27.41 10.31
C GLN A 212 -4.30 -28.38 9.47
N LEU A 213 -4.91 -27.90 8.38
CA LEU A 213 -5.70 -28.73 7.47
C LEU A 213 -4.86 -29.85 6.84
N THR A 214 -3.62 -29.54 6.45
CA THR A 214 -2.68 -30.54 5.90
C THR A 214 -2.38 -31.63 6.93
N ASN A 215 -2.10 -31.26 8.18
CA ASN A 215 -1.83 -32.21 9.26
C ASN A 215 -3.06 -33.07 9.58
N THR A 216 -4.25 -32.47 9.65
CA THR A 216 -5.51 -33.18 9.88
C THR A 216 -5.79 -34.17 8.75
N SER A 217 -5.69 -33.73 7.49
CA SER A 217 -5.89 -34.59 6.32
C SER A 217 -4.91 -35.76 6.29
N GLN A 218 -3.64 -35.52 6.63
CA GLN A 218 -2.64 -36.58 6.70
C GLN A 218 -2.95 -37.59 7.82
N LYS A 219 -3.44 -37.12 8.98
CA LYS A 219 -3.87 -37.99 10.08
C LYS A 219 -5.06 -38.85 9.67
N GLU A 220 -6.10 -38.24 9.11
CA GLU A 220 -7.29 -38.95 8.62
C GLU A 220 -6.94 -39.99 7.56
N LYS A 221 -6.08 -39.62 6.59
CA LYS A 221 -5.58 -40.55 5.58
C LYS A 221 -4.86 -41.75 6.21
N ASN A 222 -4.00 -41.51 7.21
CA ASN A 222 -3.30 -42.58 7.92
C ASN A 222 -4.28 -43.51 8.66
N ASP A 223 -5.29 -42.95 9.33
CA ASP A 223 -6.28 -43.73 10.08
C ASP A 223 -7.20 -44.54 9.14
N LEU A 224 -7.66 -43.95 8.03
CA LEU A 224 -8.38 -44.66 6.97
C LEU A 224 -7.54 -45.78 6.37
N THR A 225 -6.24 -45.55 6.14
CA THR A 225 -5.32 -46.58 5.64
C THR A 225 -5.20 -47.76 6.62
N LYS A 226 -5.13 -47.50 7.93
CA LYS A 226 -5.14 -48.54 8.96
C LYS A 226 -6.45 -49.32 8.97
N GLN A 227 -7.59 -48.63 8.93
CA GLN A 227 -8.91 -49.27 8.88
C GLN A 227 -9.07 -50.14 7.64
N LEU A 228 -8.65 -49.64 6.47
CA LEU A 228 -8.67 -50.38 5.21
C LEU A 228 -7.79 -51.64 5.29
N THR A 229 -6.60 -51.53 5.89
CA THR A 229 -5.70 -52.67 6.07
C THR A 229 -6.34 -53.74 6.96
N LYS A 230 -6.94 -53.34 8.09
CA LYS A 230 -7.67 -54.25 8.98
C LYS A 230 -8.86 -54.91 8.27
N ALA A 231 -9.63 -54.16 7.50
CA ALA A 231 -10.76 -54.70 6.74
C ALA A 231 -10.31 -55.73 5.70
N LYS A 232 -9.20 -55.47 4.98
CA LYS A 232 -8.61 -56.44 4.05
C LYS A 232 -8.20 -57.73 4.74
N GLN A 233 -7.53 -57.64 5.89
CA GLN A 233 -7.14 -58.81 6.69
C GLN A 233 -8.37 -59.62 7.16
N THR A 234 -9.40 -58.94 7.66
CA THR A 234 -10.65 -59.60 8.04
C THR A 234 -11.31 -60.29 6.85
N ASN A 235 -11.39 -59.63 5.70
CA ASN A 235 -11.98 -60.21 4.49
C ASN A 235 -11.21 -61.45 4.03
N GLN A 236 -9.88 -61.41 4.09
CA GLN A 236 -9.05 -62.56 3.75
C GLN A 236 -9.24 -63.72 4.74
N SER A 237 -9.38 -63.44 6.04
CA SER A 237 -9.73 -64.46 7.03
C SER A 237 -11.10 -65.09 6.76
N LEU A 238 -12.10 -64.28 6.37
CA LEU A 238 -13.43 -64.76 6.00
C LEU A 238 -13.39 -65.62 4.73
N GLN A 239 -12.61 -65.23 3.71
CA GLN A 239 -12.41 -66.04 2.51
C GLN A 239 -11.83 -67.41 2.86
N ASN A 240 -10.80 -67.46 3.71
CA ASN A 240 -10.21 -68.73 4.17
C ASN A 240 -11.25 -69.58 4.92
N LYS A 241 -12.05 -68.98 5.81
CA LYS A 241 -13.13 -69.71 6.50
C LYS A 241 -14.19 -70.24 5.54
N ASN A 242 -14.59 -69.47 4.53
CA ASN A 242 -15.54 -69.93 3.51
C ASN A 242 -14.97 -71.08 2.69
N GLN A 243 -13.68 -71.05 2.37
CA GLN A 243 -12.99 -72.16 1.71
C GLN A 243 -13.08 -73.43 2.56
N THR A 244 -12.72 -73.35 3.86
CA THR A 244 -12.84 -74.47 4.80
C THR A 244 -14.28 -74.95 4.95
N LEU A 245 -15.26 -74.05 5.05
CA LEU A 245 -16.67 -74.42 5.12
C LEU A 245 -17.13 -75.17 3.87
N THR A 246 -16.65 -74.77 2.70
CA THR A 246 -16.93 -75.44 1.43
C THR A 246 -16.36 -76.86 1.44
N GLU A 247 -15.13 -77.04 1.90
CA GLU A 247 -14.48 -78.35 2.07
C GLU A 247 -15.26 -79.24 3.06
N THR A 248 -15.62 -78.71 4.23
CA THR A 248 -16.42 -79.45 5.22
C THR A 248 -17.80 -79.84 4.68
N ASN A 249 -18.45 -78.97 3.90
CA ASN A 249 -19.74 -79.30 3.26
C ASN A 249 -19.60 -80.42 2.23
N VAL A 250 -18.49 -80.46 1.48
CA VAL A 250 -18.18 -81.58 0.57
C VAL A 250 -18.02 -82.88 1.36
N GLU A 251 -17.25 -82.86 2.45
CA GLU A 251 -17.10 -84.02 3.34
C GLU A 251 -18.43 -84.46 3.97
N LEU A 252 -19.26 -83.52 4.43
CA LEU A 252 -20.58 -83.81 5.00
C LEU A 252 -21.48 -84.50 3.96
N LYS A 253 -21.45 -84.02 2.70
CA LYS A 253 -22.22 -84.65 1.62
C LYS A 253 -21.76 -86.08 1.38
N GLN A 254 -20.45 -86.32 1.32
CA GLN A 254 -19.88 -87.67 1.20
C GLN A 254 -20.26 -88.57 2.38
N ASN A 255 -20.20 -88.05 3.60
CA ASN A 255 -20.61 -88.78 4.80
C ASN A 255 -22.10 -89.10 4.80
N LYS A 256 -22.94 -88.21 4.30
CA LYS A 256 -24.39 -88.45 4.16
C LYS A 256 -24.68 -89.53 3.11
N GLU A 257 -23.99 -89.51 1.98
CA GLU A 257 -24.05 -90.59 0.98
C GLU A 257 -23.61 -91.93 1.58
N LYS A 258 -22.52 -91.93 2.37
CA LYS A 258 -22.04 -93.13 3.08
C LYS A 258 -23.02 -93.62 4.15
N ALA A 259 -23.66 -92.72 4.89
CA ALA A 259 -24.68 -93.05 5.88
C ALA A 259 -25.92 -93.67 5.21
N ASN A 260 -26.39 -93.10 4.11
CA ASN A 260 -27.49 -93.68 3.32
C ASN A 260 -27.13 -95.08 2.80
N GLN A 261 -25.89 -95.27 2.33
CA GLN A 261 -25.40 -96.58 1.89
C GLN A 261 -25.40 -97.60 3.05
N LEU A 262 -24.94 -97.19 4.23
CA LEU A 262 -24.95 -98.01 5.44
C LEU A 262 -26.38 -98.34 5.87
N GLU A 263 -27.30 -97.38 5.84
CA GLU A 263 -28.71 -97.58 6.18
C GLU A 263 -29.36 -98.59 5.23
N GLN A 264 -29.12 -98.47 3.92
CA GLN A 264 -29.58 -99.44 2.93
C GLN A 264 -29.00 -100.85 3.18
N ASN A 265 -27.71 -100.95 3.51
CA ASN A 265 -27.08 -102.22 3.89
C ASN A 265 -27.72 -102.81 5.15
N LEU A 266 -28.07 -101.98 6.14
CA LEU A 266 -28.67 -102.41 7.40
C LEU A 266 -30.11 -102.88 7.20
N THR A 267 -30.89 -102.19 6.35
CA THR A 267 -32.22 -102.65 5.90
C THR A 267 -32.12 -104.00 5.19
N ASN A 268 -31.19 -104.15 4.25
CA ASN A 268 -30.98 -105.43 3.56
C ASN A 268 -30.65 -106.56 4.56
N LEU A 269 -29.75 -106.30 5.51
CA LEU A 269 -29.38 -107.27 6.54
C LEU A 269 -30.58 -107.63 7.44
N GLN A 270 -31.40 -106.65 7.83
CA GLN A 270 -32.64 -106.87 8.57
C GLN A 270 -33.62 -107.75 7.77
N THR A 271 -33.82 -107.48 6.48
CA THR A 271 -34.66 -108.32 5.61
C THR A 271 -34.15 -109.75 5.57
N THR A 272 -32.84 -109.96 5.35
CA THR A 272 -32.24 -111.30 5.36
C THR A 272 -32.36 -112.00 6.72
N LEU A 273 -32.20 -111.28 7.83
CA LEU A 273 -32.42 -111.81 9.17
C LEU A 273 -33.88 -112.19 9.41
N GLN A 274 -34.83 -111.38 8.96
CA GLN A 274 -36.26 -111.65 9.05
C GLN A 274 -36.66 -112.90 8.24
N GLU A 275 -36.11 -113.05 7.03
CA GLU A 275 -36.29 -114.23 6.19
C GLU A 275 -35.73 -115.49 6.88
N LYS A 276 -34.51 -115.41 7.42
CA LYS A 276 -33.92 -116.52 8.21
C LYS A 276 -34.72 -116.84 9.46
N SER A 277 -35.21 -115.84 10.19
CA SER A 277 -36.05 -116.03 11.38
C SER A 277 -37.34 -116.74 11.01
N THR A 278 -38.01 -116.33 9.93
CA THR A 278 -39.21 -116.98 9.41
C THR A 278 -38.92 -118.44 9.03
N SER A 279 -37.81 -118.70 8.33
CA SER A 279 -37.38 -120.05 7.98
C SER A 279 -37.09 -120.91 9.21
N LEU A 280 -36.46 -120.33 10.24
CA LEU A 280 -36.18 -121.03 11.49
C LEU A 280 -37.47 -121.35 12.24
N THR A 281 -38.41 -120.41 12.34
CA THR A 281 -39.74 -120.62 12.93
C THR A 281 -40.49 -121.76 12.22
N ASN A 282 -40.47 -121.78 10.88
CA ASN A 282 -41.08 -122.86 10.10
C ASN A 282 -40.43 -124.22 10.39
N THR A 283 -39.10 -124.24 10.52
CA THR A 283 -38.36 -125.47 10.87
C THR A 283 -38.68 -125.94 12.30
N LEU A 284 -38.80 -125.00 13.25
CA LEU A 284 -39.20 -125.28 14.62
C LEU A 284 -40.61 -125.86 14.70
N GLN A 285 -41.54 -125.34 13.88
CA GLN A 285 -42.90 -125.85 13.77
C GLN A 285 -42.90 -127.28 13.22
N SER A 286 -42.14 -127.56 12.16
CA SER A 286 -42.01 -128.93 11.62
C SER A 286 -41.41 -129.91 12.65
N LEU A 287 -40.46 -129.47 13.48
CA LEU A 287 -39.91 -130.28 14.57
C LEU A 287 -40.97 -130.58 15.65
N GLN A 288 -41.80 -129.60 16.02
CA GLN A 288 -42.90 -129.82 16.97
C GLN A 288 -43.95 -130.81 16.43
N ASP A 289 -44.25 -130.76 15.14
CA ASP A 289 -45.19 -131.68 14.49
C ASP A 289 -44.64 -133.12 14.48
N LEU A 290 -43.35 -133.30 14.15
CA LEU A 290 -42.66 -134.58 14.27
C LEU A 290 -42.63 -135.11 15.72
N GLN A 291 -42.51 -134.22 16.71
CA GLN A 291 -42.50 -134.60 18.12
C GLN A 291 -43.88 -135.11 18.59
N LYS A 292 -44.98 -134.50 18.10
CA LYS A 292 -46.35 -135.01 18.31
C LYS A 292 -46.55 -136.38 17.63
N GLU A 293 -46.01 -136.56 16.43
CA GLU A 293 -46.09 -137.83 15.70
C GLU A 293 -45.38 -138.97 16.47
N ASN A 294 -44.21 -138.69 17.05
CA ASN A 294 -43.46 -139.66 17.84
C ASN A 294 -44.15 -140.03 19.18
N GLN A 295 -44.83 -139.07 19.83
CA GLN A 295 -45.67 -139.35 21.00
C GLN A 295 -46.83 -140.31 20.66
N THR A 296 -47.46 -140.10 19.50
CA THR A 296 -48.54 -140.96 18.99
C THR A 296 -48.05 -142.39 18.71
N PHE A 297 -46.83 -142.52 18.16
CA PHE A 297 -46.18 -143.81 17.94
C PHE A 297 -45.90 -144.55 19.25
N THR A 298 -45.47 -143.83 20.29
CA THR A 298 -45.15 -144.39 21.61
C THR A 298 -46.39 -144.96 22.30
N GLN A 299 -47.52 -144.24 22.28
CA GLN A 299 -48.80 -144.73 22.82
C GLN A 299 -49.33 -145.97 22.09
N THR A 300 -49.15 -146.02 20.77
CA THR A 300 -49.57 -147.17 19.95
C THR A 300 -48.78 -148.43 20.32
N LYS A 301 -47.47 -148.27 20.59
CA LYS A 301 -46.58 -149.37 21.01
C LYS A 301 -46.93 -149.91 22.40
N GLU A 302 -47.27 -149.05 23.36
CA GLU A 302 -47.73 -149.46 24.70
C GLU A 302 -49.03 -150.27 24.64
N THR A 303 -49.98 -149.83 23.81
CA THR A 303 -51.27 -150.51 23.63
C THR A 303 -51.10 -151.92 23.05
N GLN A 304 -50.18 -152.10 22.08
CA GLN A 304 -49.89 -153.42 21.53
C GLN A 304 -49.18 -154.34 22.54
N THR A 305 -48.32 -153.79 23.39
CA THR A 305 -47.57 -154.57 24.41
C THR A 305 -48.52 -155.13 25.48
N GLN A 306 -49.51 -154.35 25.93
CA GLN A 306 -50.52 -154.84 26.87
C GLN A 306 -51.40 -155.94 26.27
N ARG A 307 -51.67 -155.89 24.96
CA ARG A 307 -52.47 -156.91 24.25
C ARG A 307 -51.74 -158.26 24.12
N ILE A 308 -50.42 -158.24 23.99
CA ILE A 308 -49.58 -159.46 23.98
C ILE A 308 -49.56 -160.14 25.35
N LEU A 309 -49.45 -159.36 26.43
CA LEU A 309 -49.45 -159.88 27.80
C LEU A 309 -50.78 -160.58 28.16
N ALA A 310 -51.92 -160.07 27.68
CA ALA A 310 -53.22 -160.70 27.87
C ALA A 310 -53.33 -162.06 27.14
N LEU A 311 -52.83 -162.14 25.90
CA LEU A 311 -52.86 -163.37 25.10
C LEU A 311 -51.93 -164.47 25.66
N GLU A 312 -50.81 -164.09 26.28
CA GLU A 312 -49.88 -165.04 26.91
C GLU A 312 -50.47 -165.66 28.19
N ALA A 313 -51.33 -164.93 28.92
CA ALA A 313 -52.04 -165.45 30.09
C ALA A 313 -53.10 -166.50 29.71
N ASP A 314 -53.89 -166.24 28.66
CA ASP A 314 -54.90 -167.18 28.16
C ASP A 314 -54.29 -168.49 27.65
N LYS A 315 -53.11 -168.41 27.03
CA LYS A 315 -52.34 -169.57 26.56
C LYS A 315 -51.89 -170.47 27.73
N GLN A 316 -51.46 -169.90 28.85
CA GLN A 316 -51.03 -170.68 30.02
C GLN A 316 -52.19 -171.41 30.69
N ASP A 317 -53.40 -170.82 30.69
CA ASP A 317 -54.58 -171.43 31.29
C ASP A 317 -55.10 -172.63 30.47
N LEU A 318 -55.03 -172.53 29.13
CA LEU A 318 -55.31 -173.63 28.19
C LEU A 318 -54.38 -174.84 28.38
N ILE A 319 -53.08 -174.59 28.61
CA ILE A 319 -52.09 -175.66 28.88
C ILE A 319 -52.44 -176.41 30.17
N LYS A 320 -52.93 -175.69 31.18
CA LYS A 320 -53.34 -176.26 32.47
C LYS A 320 -54.55 -177.20 32.33
N GLN A 321 -55.54 -176.80 31.52
CA GLN A 321 -56.73 -177.61 31.25
C GLN A 321 -56.40 -178.90 30.47
N ILE A 322 -55.52 -178.82 29.46
CA ILE A 322 -55.10 -179.99 28.66
C ILE A 322 -54.31 -180.99 29.52
N THR A 323 -53.48 -180.51 30.44
CA THR A 323 -52.69 -181.37 31.33
C THR A 323 -53.59 -182.17 32.29
N GLN A 324 -54.63 -181.55 32.83
CA GLN A 324 -55.62 -182.23 33.69
C GLN A 324 -56.46 -183.26 32.92
N ALA A 325 -56.83 -182.98 31.67
CA ALA A 325 -57.56 -183.92 30.82
C ALA A 325 -56.72 -185.17 30.48
N LYS A 326 -55.42 -184.99 30.23
CA LYS A 326 -54.48 -186.08 29.93
C LYS A 326 -54.28 -187.02 31.13
N GLN A 327 -54.19 -186.47 32.34
CA GLN A 327 -54.08 -187.26 33.58
C GLN A 327 -55.36 -188.10 33.83
N LYS A 328 -56.54 -187.54 33.55
CA LYS A 328 -57.83 -188.24 33.64
C LYS A 328 -57.90 -189.45 32.70
N HIS A 329 -57.35 -189.34 31.50
CA HIS A 329 -57.36 -190.41 30.51
C HIS A 329 -56.37 -191.53 30.85
N GLN A 330 -55.18 -191.18 31.35
CA GLN A 330 -54.13 -192.14 31.70
C GLN A 330 -54.47 -193.00 32.94
N ASN A 331 -55.20 -192.42 33.90
CA ASN A 331 -55.72 -193.15 35.06
C ASN A 331 -56.84 -194.14 34.68
N HIS A 332 -57.65 -193.83 33.67
CA HIS A 332 -58.71 -194.72 33.19
C HIS A 332 -58.13 -195.97 32.51
N LEU A 333 -57.15 -195.79 31.62
CA LEU A 333 -56.45 -196.87 30.91
C LEU A 333 -55.71 -197.83 31.86
N THR A 334 -55.16 -197.33 32.96
CA THR A 334 -54.44 -198.16 33.94
C THR A 334 -55.40 -199.06 34.73
N LYS A 335 -56.62 -198.57 35.01
CA LYS A 335 -57.64 -199.31 35.76
C LYS A 335 -58.24 -200.45 34.93
N GLU A 336 -58.50 -200.18 33.65
CA GLU A 336 -59.04 -201.12 32.67
C GLU A 336 -58.05 -202.25 32.36
N LYS A 337 -56.74 -201.93 32.29
CA LYS A 337 -55.67 -202.93 32.12
C LYS A 337 -55.58 -203.90 33.32
N SER A 338 -55.85 -203.43 34.54
CA SER A 338 -55.85 -204.29 35.73
C SER A 338 -57.04 -205.25 35.80
N LEU A 339 -58.20 -204.83 35.26
CA LEU A 339 -59.41 -205.66 35.17
C LEU A 339 -59.19 -206.82 34.18
N LEU A 340 -58.65 -206.51 33.01
CA LEU A 340 -58.33 -207.51 31.98
C LEU A 340 -57.25 -208.51 32.42
N GLN A 341 -56.24 -208.06 33.18
CA GLN A 341 -55.21 -208.95 33.70
C GLN A 341 -55.72 -209.89 34.81
N LYS A 342 -56.77 -209.49 35.55
CA LYS A 342 -57.40 -210.35 36.56
C LYS A 342 -58.28 -211.43 35.91
N GLU A 343 -59.04 -211.08 34.86
CA GLU A 343 -59.80 -212.05 34.06
C GLU A 343 -58.90 -213.09 33.39
N ILE A 344 -57.78 -212.66 32.81
CA ILE A 344 -56.81 -213.55 32.15
C ILE A 344 -56.14 -214.51 33.16
N LYS A 345 -55.95 -214.10 34.42
CA LYS A 345 -55.28 -214.94 35.42
C LYS A 345 -56.15 -216.08 35.94
N LEU A 346 -57.46 -215.88 36.12
CA LEU A 346 -58.30 -216.94 36.72
C LEU A 346 -59.00 -217.83 35.69
N ILE A 347 -59.17 -217.37 34.45
CA ILE A 347 -59.41 -218.30 33.32
C ILE A 347 -58.26 -219.32 33.20
N LYS A 348 -57.03 -218.96 33.59
CA LYS A 348 -55.88 -219.89 33.59
C LYS A 348 -55.88 -220.91 34.74
N GLU A 349 -56.54 -220.62 35.86
CA GLU A 349 -56.65 -221.61 36.96
C GLU A 349 -57.82 -222.59 36.73
N ALA A 350 -58.75 -222.29 35.82
CA ALA A 350 -59.78 -223.23 35.36
C ALA A 350 -59.27 -224.30 34.37
N LEU A 351 -57.95 -224.40 34.12
CA LEU A 351 -57.39 -225.23 33.04
C LEU A 351 -56.34 -226.28 33.48
N TYR A 352 -55.99 -226.40 34.76
CA TYR A 352 -55.11 -227.49 35.24
C TYR A 352 -55.51 -227.97 36.66
N GLU A 353 -56.02 -229.21 36.70
CA GLU A 353 -56.73 -229.95 37.77
C GLU A 353 -58.22 -229.61 37.94
#